data_AF-A0A9C8M2C7-F1
#
_entry.id   AF-A0A9C8M2C7-F1
#
_cell.length_a   1.000
_cell.length_b   1.000
_cell.length_c   1.000
_cell.angle_alpha   90.00
_cell.angle_beta   90.00
_cell.angle_gamma   90.00
#
_symmetry.space_group_name_H-M   'P 1'
#
loop_
_entity.id
_entity.type
_entity.pdbx_description
1 polymer ?
#
loop_
_entity_poly.entity_id
_entity_poly.type
_entity_poly.pdbx_seq_one_letter_code
_entity_poly.pdbx_strand_id
1 'polypeptide(L)'
;MHFTKSGKSSDESVPKDSSGLAQDMSAHTDLTDPLKLLSEINLAMLPRHIAFIMDGNRRWARERRLNKLEGHRAGVKTVREVVEMSLDINSVSGGKPIEILTFYAFSKENWKRPLLEVSGLMQIFEKAAIKEIQRLHERNIRVEILGNLGDLPTSLYRRVKDIVYLTRDNTGLRINFALSYSGRNEIVKGVKKLFQEY
;
A
#
# COMPACT_ATOMS: atom_id res chain seq x y z
N MET A 1 24.45 21.22 -78.85
CA MET A 1 23.18 20.88 -79.52
C MET A 1 22.04 21.06 -78.53
N HIS A 2 20.84 21.41 -79.02
CA HIS A 2 19.65 21.73 -78.21
C HIS A 2 18.81 20.49 -77.82
N PHE A 3 17.67 20.75 -77.14
CA PHE A 3 16.60 19.87 -76.61
C PHE A 3 16.81 19.43 -75.15
N THR A 4 16.10 19.87 -74.08
CA THR A 4 14.68 20.30 -73.85
C THR A 4 13.66 19.23 -74.29
N LYS A 5 12.62 18.78 -73.56
CA LYS A 5 11.86 19.14 -72.33
C LYS A 5 11.34 17.80 -71.69
N SER A 6 10.73 17.66 -70.49
CA SER A 6 10.59 18.44 -69.22
C SER A 6 9.77 17.62 -68.20
N GLY A 7 10.00 17.75 -66.88
CA GLY A 7 9.16 17.12 -65.83
C GLY A 7 9.50 17.57 -64.40
N LYS A 8 8.78 18.58 -63.88
CA LYS A 8 8.87 19.10 -62.49
C LYS A 8 8.12 18.16 -61.53
N SER A 9 8.69 17.67 -60.43
CA SER A 9 9.02 18.34 -59.15
C SER A 9 7.80 18.84 -58.35
N SER A 10 7.27 17.95 -57.51
CA SER A 10 6.78 18.18 -56.14
C SER A 10 6.13 19.54 -55.80
N ASP A 11 4.80 19.55 -55.65
CA ASP A 11 4.11 20.45 -54.72
C ASP A 11 2.75 19.84 -54.33
N GLU A 12 2.66 19.23 -53.13
CA GLU A 12 1.37 18.93 -52.49
C GLU A 12 1.38 19.55 -51.09
N SER A 13 0.56 20.59 -50.95
CA SER A 13 0.45 21.41 -49.75
C SER A 13 -0.26 20.66 -48.62
N VAL A 14 0.47 20.33 -47.56
CA VAL A 14 -0.12 19.86 -46.29
C VAL A 14 -1.01 20.96 -45.71
N PRO A 15 -2.30 20.69 -45.41
CA PRO A 15 -3.16 21.67 -44.75
C PRO A 15 -2.66 21.98 -43.34
N LYS A 16 -2.22 23.22 -43.12
CA LYS A 16 -1.96 23.73 -41.77
C LYS A 16 -3.28 24.15 -41.14
N ASP A 17 -3.88 23.26 -40.38
CA ASP A 17 -4.83 23.68 -39.34
C ASP A 17 -4.53 22.95 -38.01
N SER A 18 -3.58 23.53 -37.28
CA SER A 18 -3.09 23.04 -35.99
C SER A 18 -3.45 24.03 -34.88
N SER A 19 -4.69 24.53 -34.88
CA SER A 19 -5.14 25.64 -34.03
C SER A 19 -6.23 25.26 -33.00
N GLY A 20 -6.73 24.01 -33.00
CA GLY A 20 -7.89 23.59 -32.19
C GLY A 20 -7.68 22.48 -31.15
N LEU A 21 -6.46 21.98 -30.93
CA LEU A 21 -6.19 20.78 -30.09
C LEU A 21 -5.18 20.99 -28.96
N ALA A 22 -4.88 22.24 -28.59
CA ALA A 22 -3.84 22.59 -27.61
C ALA A 22 -4.35 23.48 -26.45
N GLN A 23 -5.59 23.25 -25.99
CA GLN A 23 -6.18 23.94 -24.84
C GLN A 23 -6.90 22.99 -23.88
N ASP A 24 -6.18 22.02 -23.28
CA ASP A 24 -6.44 21.61 -21.89
C ASP A 24 -5.26 20.84 -21.25
N MET A 25 -4.13 21.53 -21.03
CA MET A 25 -2.91 20.94 -20.44
C MET A 25 -2.28 21.80 -19.34
N SER A 26 -3.08 22.60 -18.63
CA SER A 26 -2.60 23.45 -17.52
C SER A 26 -3.39 23.33 -16.22
N ALA A 27 -4.19 22.27 -16.05
CA ALA A 27 -4.65 21.85 -14.74
C ALA A 27 -3.52 21.06 -14.04
N HIS A 28 -2.60 21.77 -13.38
CA HIS A 28 -1.82 21.14 -12.32
C HIS A 28 -2.78 20.82 -11.18
N THR A 29 -3.24 19.56 -11.10
CA THR A 29 -3.96 19.05 -9.93
C THR A 29 -3.09 19.30 -8.71
N ASP A 30 -3.61 20.12 -7.78
CA ASP A 30 -2.91 20.41 -6.55
C ASP A 30 -3.06 19.18 -5.64
N LEU A 31 -2.03 18.34 -5.66
CA LEU A 31 -1.99 17.10 -4.88
C LEU A 31 -1.98 17.36 -3.35
N THR A 32 -1.97 18.61 -2.90
CA THR A 32 -2.02 18.99 -1.48
C THR A 32 -3.44 19.17 -0.94
N ASP A 33 -4.47 19.24 -1.79
CA ASP A 33 -5.89 19.24 -1.38
C ASP A 33 -6.54 17.86 -1.66
N PRO A 34 -6.80 17.04 -0.63
CA PRO A 34 -7.45 15.74 -0.78
C PRO A 34 -8.86 15.83 -1.35
N LEU A 35 -9.61 16.91 -1.09
CA LEU A 35 -10.99 17.06 -1.56
C LEU A 35 -11.03 17.32 -3.07
N LYS A 36 -10.12 18.18 -3.55
CA LYS A 36 -9.92 18.39 -4.99
C LYS A 36 -9.53 17.09 -5.69
N LEU A 37 -8.56 16.35 -5.13
CA LEU A 37 -8.15 15.05 -5.67
C LEU A 37 -9.32 14.06 -5.77
N LEU A 38 -10.20 14.03 -4.77
CA LEU A 38 -11.35 13.12 -4.73
C LEU A 38 -12.50 13.54 -5.65
N SER A 39 -12.61 14.82 -6.01
CA SER A 39 -13.53 15.27 -7.06
C SER A 39 -13.06 14.90 -8.48
N GLU A 40 -11.77 14.63 -8.67
CA GLU A 40 -11.19 14.15 -9.94
C GLU A 40 -11.20 12.61 -10.06
N ILE A 41 -11.55 11.88 -9.00
CA ILE A 41 -11.56 10.40 -8.96
C ILE A 41 -12.98 9.85 -9.06
N ASN A 42 -13.21 8.90 -9.97
CA ASN A 42 -14.45 8.12 -9.98
C ASN A 42 -14.48 7.16 -8.79
N LEU A 43 -15.15 7.57 -7.70
CA LEU A 43 -15.25 6.81 -6.45
C LEU A 43 -15.88 5.41 -6.62
N ALA A 44 -16.72 5.20 -7.64
CA ALA A 44 -17.32 3.90 -7.94
C ALA A 44 -16.32 2.88 -8.55
N MET A 45 -15.17 3.36 -9.04
CA MET A 45 -14.08 2.54 -9.61
C MET A 45 -12.96 2.25 -8.61
N LEU A 46 -13.10 2.68 -7.34
CA LEU A 46 -12.08 2.44 -6.32
C LEU A 46 -11.94 0.95 -5.96
N PRO A 47 -10.70 0.46 -5.74
CA PRO A 47 -10.47 -0.93 -5.38
C PRO A 47 -10.93 -1.25 -3.96
N ARG A 48 -11.82 -2.23 -3.82
CA ARG A 48 -12.30 -2.75 -2.52
C ARG A 48 -11.18 -3.31 -1.63
N HIS A 49 -10.08 -3.77 -2.22
CA HIS A 49 -8.93 -4.32 -1.51
C HIS A 49 -7.63 -3.80 -2.13
N ILE A 50 -6.78 -3.17 -1.31
CA ILE A 50 -5.46 -2.68 -1.69
C ILE A 50 -4.39 -3.43 -0.89
N ALA A 51 -3.36 -3.95 -1.56
CA ALA A 51 -2.22 -4.62 -0.94
C ALA A 51 -0.92 -3.82 -1.15
N PHE A 52 -0.19 -3.58 -0.07
CA PHE A 52 1.03 -2.77 -0.04
C PHE A 52 2.26 -3.65 0.26
N ILE A 53 3.24 -3.63 -0.63
CA ILE A 53 4.58 -4.19 -0.37
C ILE A 53 5.46 -3.08 0.20
N MET A 54 5.79 -3.16 1.49
CA MET A 54 6.52 -2.10 2.21
C MET A 54 8.05 -2.22 2.04
N ASP A 55 8.52 -2.26 0.80
CA ASP A 55 9.95 -2.21 0.47
C ASP A 55 10.51 -0.77 0.57
N GLY A 56 11.82 -0.61 0.44
CA GLY A 56 12.47 0.70 0.34
C GLY A 56 12.89 1.30 1.69
N ASN A 57 12.31 0.89 2.82
CA ASN A 57 12.66 1.34 4.17
C ASN A 57 14.19 1.42 4.43
N ARG A 58 14.95 0.40 4.00
CA ARG A 58 16.41 0.34 4.14
C ARG A 58 17.17 1.24 3.15
N ARG A 59 16.62 1.49 1.95
CA ARG A 59 17.16 2.45 0.96
C ARG A 59 16.96 3.89 1.45
N TRP A 60 15.73 4.22 1.85
CA TRP A 60 15.33 5.53 2.38
C TRP A 60 16.19 5.99 3.56
N ALA A 61 16.49 5.07 4.50
CA ALA A 61 17.37 5.35 5.63
C ALA A 61 18.81 5.62 5.19
N ARG A 62 19.35 4.80 4.29
CA ARG A 62 20.72 4.94 3.75
C ARG A 62 20.90 6.28 3.03
N GLU A 63 19.96 6.67 2.19
CA GLU A 63 19.96 7.96 1.47
C GLU A 63 20.00 9.16 2.43
N ARG A 64 19.40 9.03 3.61
CA ARG A 64 19.36 10.06 4.67
C ARG A 64 20.48 9.91 5.71
N ARG A 65 21.44 9.00 5.49
CA ARG A 65 22.52 8.65 6.44
C ARG A 65 22.01 8.22 7.83
N LEU A 66 20.79 7.68 7.89
CA LEU A 66 20.15 7.16 9.11
C LEU A 66 20.40 5.66 9.28
N ASN A 67 20.23 5.18 10.50
CA ASN A 67 20.27 3.74 10.76
C ASN A 67 19.03 3.04 10.15
N LYS A 68 19.14 1.73 9.88
CA LYS A 68 18.07 0.94 9.21
C LYS A 68 16.72 0.95 9.96
N LEU A 69 16.74 1.05 11.30
CA LEU A 69 15.53 1.02 12.12
C LEU A 69 14.71 2.30 11.96
N GLU A 70 15.33 3.45 11.71
CA GLU A 70 14.60 4.70 11.43
C GLU A 70 13.83 4.63 10.10
N GLY A 71 14.37 3.93 9.10
CA GLY A 71 13.60 3.59 7.89
C GLY A 71 12.36 2.75 8.20
N HIS A 72 12.46 1.80 9.13
CA HIS A 72 11.31 1.03 9.56
C HIS A 72 10.29 1.85 10.39
N ARG A 73 10.74 2.86 11.16
CA ARG A 73 9.83 3.81 11.83
C ARG A 73 9.10 4.71 10.83
N ALA A 74 9.79 5.16 9.79
CA ALA A 74 9.19 5.89 8.68
C ALA A 74 8.09 5.04 8.00
N GLY A 75 8.37 3.76 7.73
CA GLY A 75 7.37 2.82 7.23
C GLY A 75 6.12 2.69 8.12
N VAL A 76 6.27 2.65 9.45
CA VAL A 76 5.12 2.66 10.39
C VAL A 76 4.32 3.97 10.30
N LYS A 77 4.98 5.12 10.12
CA LYS A 77 4.29 6.40 9.87
C LYS A 77 3.49 6.36 8.57
N THR A 78 4.09 5.85 7.49
CA THR A 78 3.42 5.71 6.19
C THR A 78 2.22 4.75 6.23
N VAL A 79 2.30 3.64 6.98
CA VAL A 79 1.11 2.78 7.21
C VAL A 79 -0.01 3.57 7.86
N ARG A 80 0.29 4.33 8.92
CA ARG A 80 -0.72 5.15 9.60
C ARG A 80 -1.32 6.21 8.67
N GLU A 81 -0.51 6.88 7.85
CA GLU A 81 -0.98 7.86 6.86
C GLU A 81 -1.91 7.23 5.82
N VAL A 82 -1.55 6.07 5.26
CA VAL A 82 -2.40 5.31 4.32
C VAL A 82 -3.72 4.88 4.96
N VAL A 83 -3.70 4.51 6.25
CA VAL A 83 -4.90 4.13 7.00
C VAL A 83 -5.82 5.32 7.22
N GLU A 84 -5.33 6.47 7.69
CA GLU A 84 -6.17 7.67 7.83
C GLU A 84 -6.74 8.10 6.48
N MET A 85 -5.91 8.18 5.43
CA MET A 85 -6.37 8.57 4.09
C MET A 85 -7.46 7.62 3.57
N SER A 86 -7.36 6.31 3.84
CA SER A 86 -8.40 5.35 3.47
C SER A 86 -9.71 5.54 4.25
N LEU A 87 -9.64 5.97 5.52
CA LEU A 87 -10.83 6.36 6.29
C LEU A 87 -11.45 7.64 5.77
N ASP A 88 -10.63 8.65 5.44
CA ASP A 88 -11.08 9.94 4.91
C ASP A 88 -11.77 9.76 3.55
N ILE A 89 -11.19 8.94 2.66
CA ILE A 89 -11.79 8.55 1.37
C ILE A 89 -13.16 7.89 1.59
N ASN A 90 -13.24 6.89 2.48
CA ASN A 90 -14.50 6.23 2.79
C ASN A 90 -15.56 7.22 3.33
N SER A 91 -15.14 8.12 4.23
CA SER A 91 -15.99 9.16 4.81
C SER A 91 -16.62 10.07 3.76
N VAL A 92 -15.81 10.66 2.86
CA VAL A 92 -16.34 11.55 1.81
C VAL A 92 -17.12 10.81 0.72
N SER A 93 -16.86 9.52 0.52
CA SER A 93 -17.56 8.68 -0.45
C SER A 93 -18.96 8.26 0.02
N GLY A 94 -19.38 8.61 1.24
CA GLY A 94 -20.69 8.22 1.80
C GLY A 94 -20.84 6.70 1.98
N GLY A 95 -19.73 5.96 2.09
CA GLY A 95 -19.74 4.50 2.05
C GLY A 95 -18.40 3.87 2.42
N LYS A 96 -18.14 2.68 1.88
CA LYS A 96 -16.91 1.93 2.15
C LYS A 96 -16.29 1.38 0.86
N PRO A 97 -15.96 2.24 -0.13
CA PRO A 97 -15.31 1.80 -1.37
C PRO A 97 -13.99 1.07 -1.11
N ILE A 98 -13.21 1.48 -0.10
CA ILE A 98 -11.99 0.77 0.34
C ILE A 98 -12.34 -0.07 1.57
N GLU A 99 -12.51 -1.37 1.40
CA GLU A 99 -12.92 -2.27 2.48
C GLU A 99 -11.75 -2.93 3.22
N ILE A 100 -10.66 -3.22 2.51
CA ILE A 100 -9.53 -4.01 3.00
C ILE A 100 -8.22 -3.33 2.61
N LEU A 101 -7.34 -3.11 3.58
CA LEU A 101 -5.92 -2.88 3.35
C LEU A 101 -5.13 -4.13 3.75
N THR A 102 -4.08 -4.46 3.01
CA THR A 102 -3.15 -5.54 3.39
C THR A 102 -1.72 -5.03 3.33
N PHE A 103 -1.04 -5.03 4.46
CA PHE A 103 0.34 -4.56 4.55
C PHE A 103 1.29 -5.77 4.66
N TYR A 104 2.18 -5.92 3.68
CA TYR A 104 3.26 -6.90 3.75
C TYR A 104 4.34 -6.40 4.72
N ALA A 105 4.16 -6.70 6.00
CA ALA A 105 4.97 -6.16 7.09
C ALA A 105 6.26 -6.96 7.37
N PHE A 106 6.20 -8.30 7.34
CA PHE A 106 7.37 -9.13 7.56
C PHE A 106 7.24 -10.50 6.88
N SER A 107 8.19 -10.85 6.01
CA SER A 107 8.20 -12.15 5.31
C SER A 107 8.97 -13.23 6.07
N LYS A 108 8.68 -14.51 5.79
CA LYS A 108 9.48 -15.64 6.30
C LYS A 108 10.96 -15.53 5.95
N GLU A 109 11.28 -14.96 4.79
CA GLU A 109 12.65 -14.76 4.32
C GLU A 109 13.36 -13.65 5.10
N ASN A 110 12.61 -12.76 5.78
CA ASN A 110 13.19 -11.70 6.60
C ASN A 110 13.82 -12.21 7.91
N TRP A 111 13.51 -13.43 8.36
CA TRP A 111 14.25 -14.08 9.44
C TRP A 111 15.72 -14.35 9.11
N LYS A 112 16.11 -14.35 7.82
CA LYS A 112 17.50 -14.52 7.36
C LYS A 112 18.34 -13.23 7.46
N ARG A 113 17.76 -12.13 7.95
CA ARG A 113 18.45 -10.84 8.17
C ARG A 113 19.28 -10.90 9.48
N PRO A 114 20.25 -10.00 9.69
CA PRO A 114 21.03 -9.96 10.93
C PRO A 114 20.13 -9.85 12.17
N LEU A 115 20.43 -10.64 13.22
CA LEU A 115 19.60 -10.76 14.42
C LEU A 115 19.24 -9.40 15.05
N LEU A 116 20.19 -8.47 15.13
CA LEU A 116 19.98 -7.13 15.67
C LEU A 116 18.96 -6.30 14.84
N GLU A 117 18.94 -6.48 13.52
CA GLU A 117 17.95 -5.83 12.63
C GLU A 117 16.55 -6.41 12.86
N VAL A 118 16.45 -7.74 12.98
CA VAL A 118 15.18 -8.45 13.24
C VAL A 118 14.61 -8.07 14.61
N SER A 119 15.42 -8.18 15.68
CA SER A 119 14.98 -7.82 17.03
C SER A 119 14.54 -6.36 17.15
N GLY A 120 15.27 -5.43 16.53
CA GLY A 120 14.89 -4.02 16.49
C GLY A 120 13.57 -3.78 15.75
N LEU A 121 13.30 -4.53 14.68
CA LEU A 121 12.04 -4.46 13.94
C LEU A 121 10.86 -5.04 14.72
N MET A 122 11.06 -6.14 15.45
CA MET A 122 10.01 -6.70 16.33
C MET A 122 9.65 -5.72 17.46
N GLN A 123 10.62 -5.03 18.04
CA GLN A 123 10.38 -3.96 19.02
C GLN A 123 9.65 -2.75 18.42
N ILE A 124 9.88 -2.43 17.13
CA ILE A 124 9.12 -1.39 16.41
C ILE A 124 7.65 -1.80 16.29
N PHE A 125 7.38 -3.02 15.84
CA PHE A 125 6.01 -3.54 15.72
C PHE A 125 5.31 -3.62 17.07
N GLU A 126 6.00 -4.03 18.14
CA GLU A 126 5.40 -4.11 19.48
C GLU A 126 5.01 -2.71 20.00
N LYS A 127 5.89 -1.72 19.84
CA LYS A 127 5.60 -0.33 20.23
C LYS A 127 4.47 0.27 19.40
N ALA A 128 4.40 -0.03 18.10
CA ALA A 128 3.30 0.40 17.24
C ALA A 128 1.97 -0.25 17.65
N ALA A 129 1.97 -1.55 17.92
CA ALA A 129 0.81 -2.31 18.40
C ALA A 129 0.25 -1.73 19.71
N ILE A 130 1.11 -1.50 20.71
CA ILE A 130 0.72 -0.91 22.00
C ILE A 130 0.15 0.51 21.83
N LYS A 131 0.70 1.30 20.89
CA LYS A 131 0.27 2.69 20.68
C LYS A 131 -1.07 2.81 19.94
N GLU A 132 -1.32 1.95 18.95
CA GLU A 132 -2.49 2.11 18.07
C GLU A 132 -3.68 1.22 18.46
N ILE A 133 -3.54 0.22 19.35
CA ILE A 133 -4.62 -0.75 19.70
C ILE A 133 -5.97 -0.10 19.99
N GLN A 134 -6.01 0.87 20.90
CA GLN A 134 -7.24 1.55 21.32
C GLN A 134 -7.81 2.40 20.18
N ARG A 135 -6.94 3.11 19.47
CA ARG A 135 -7.29 3.98 18.33
C ARG A 135 -7.84 3.20 17.15
N LEU A 136 -7.33 2.00 16.89
CA LEU A 136 -7.87 1.07 15.88
C LEU A 136 -9.30 0.66 16.24
N HIS A 137 -9.56 0.33 17.51
CA HIS A 137 -10.89 -0.03 17.97
C HIS A 137 -11.87 1.15 17.86
N GLU A 138 -11.50 2.34 18.35
CA GLU A 138 -12.29 3.58 18.29
C GLU A 138 -12.61 4.03 16.85
N ARG A 139 -11.71 3.77 15.90
CA ARG A 139 -11.93 4.02 14.45
C ARG A 139 -12.80 2.95 13.77
N ASN A 140 -13.38 2.00 14.51
CA ASN A 140 -14.11 0.83 14.00
C ASN A 140 -13.28 0.01 12.98
N ILE A 141 -11.96 -0.07 13.17
CA ILE A 141 -11.06 -0.85 12.30
C ILE A 141 -11.01 -2.29 12.83
N ARG A 142 -11.17 -3.28 11.95
CA ARG A 142 -10.95 -4.70 12.24
C ARG A 142 -9.56 -5.14 11.80
N VAL A 143 -8.78 -5.72 12.70
CA VAL A 143 -7.41 -6.16 12.39
C VAL A 143 -7.33 -7.68 12.30
N GLU A 144 -6.71 -8.17 11.22
CA GLU A 144 -6.41 -9.58 11.00
C GLU A 144 -4.92 -9.78 10.69
N ILE A 145 -4.41 -10.99 10.92
CA ILE A 145 -2.99 -11.30 10.72
C ILE A 145 -2.84 -12.47 9.78
N LEU A 146 -2.05 -12.28 8.74
CA LEU A 146 -1.70 -13.31 7.76
C LEU A 146 -0.28 -13.81 8.07
N GLY A 147 -0.07 -15.13 8.01
CA GLY A 147 1.23 -15.76 8.24
C GLY A 147 1.31 -16.56 9.54
N ASN A 148 2.53 -16.65 10.11
CA ASN A 148 2.77 -17.49 11.28
C ASN A 148 3.13 -16.67 12.53
N LEU A 149 2.12 -16.39 13.33
CA LEU A 149 2.25 -15.75 14.64
C LEU A 149 3.22 -16.47 15.59
N GLY A 150 3.41 -17.79 15.44
CA GLY A 150 4.29 -18.58 16.30
C GLY A 150 5.80 -18.32 16.12
N ASP A 151 6.23 -17.62 15.07
CA ASP A 151 7.63 -17.20 14.95
C ASP A 151 7.91 -15.85 15.64
N LEU A 152 6.87 -15.11 16.04
CA LEU A 152 7.04 -13.79 16.64
C LEU A 152 7.52 -13.91 18.10
N PRO A 153 8.34 -12.96 18.59
CA PRO A 153 8.67 -12.90 20.02
C PRO A 153 7.41 -12.86 20.88
N THR A 154 7.42 -13.56 22.01
CA THR A 154 6.25 -13.75 22.89
C THR A 154 5.57 -12.44 23.30
N SER A 155 6.33 -11.35 23.44
CA SER A 155 5.80 -10.02 23.75
C SER A 155 4.94 -9.47 22.61
N LEU A 156 5.48 -9.42 21.39
CA LEU A 156 4.77 -9.02 20.18
C LEU A 156 3.58 -9.95 19.88
N TYR A 157 3.75 -11.27 20.02
CA TYR A 157 2.66 -12.25 19.84
C TYR A 157 1.44 -11.90 20.71
N ARG A 158 1.66 -11.59 22.01
CA ARG A 158 0.59 -11.20 22.93
C ARG A 158 -0.09 -9.91 22.47
N ARG A 159 0.68 -8.84 22.17
CA ARG A 159 0.11 -7.56 21.70
C ARG A 159 -0.70 -7.67 20.42
N VAL A 160 -0.25 -8.50 19.48
CA VAL A 160 -0.97 -8.77 18.24
C VAL A 160 -2.26 -9.55 18.52
N LYS A 161 -2.24 -10.54 19.43
CA LYS A 161 -3.46 -11.24 19.88
C LYS A 161 -4.44 -10.31 20.60
N ASP A 162 -3.96 -9.39 21.42
CA ASP A 162 -4.78 -8.38 22.12
C ASP A 162 -5.54 -7.50 21.08
N ILE A 163 -4.84 -6.99 20.05
CA ILE A 163 -5.44 -6.18 18.98
C ILE A 163 -6.49 -6.97 18.19
N VAL A 164 -6.15 -8.18 17.73
CA VAL A 164 -7.07 -9.02 16.94
C VAL A 164 -8.31 -9.36 17.75
N TYR A 165 -8.18 -9.62 19.06
CA TYR A 165 -9.31 -9.87 19.95
C TYR A 165 -10.19 -8.62 20.12
N LEU A 166 -9.61 -7.47 20.46
CA LEU A 166 -10.35 -6.22 20.69
C LEU A 166 -11.10 -5.73 19.45
N THR A 167 -10.53 -5.96 18.26
CA THR A 167 -11.07 -5.45 16.99
C THR A 167 -11.89 -6.48 16.20
N ARG A 168 -12.11 -7.69 16.73
CA ARG A 168 -12.76 -8.80 15.99
C ARG A 168 -14.18 -8.48 15.52
N ASP A 169 -14.92 -7.74 16.35
CA ASP A 169 -16.34 -7.42 16.15
C ASP A 169 -16.55 -6.10 15.38
N ASN A 170 -15.46 -5.42 15.01
CA ASN A 170 -15.50 -4.18 14.25
C ASN A 170 -15.92 -4.43 12.78
N THR A 171 -16.70 -3.51 12.23
CA THR A 171 -17.36 -3.62 10.93
C THR A 171 -16.84 -2.63 9.88
N GLY A 172 -16.04 -1.65 10.31
CA GLY A 172 -15.38 -0.68 9.43
C GLY A 172 -14.17 -1.28 8.70
N LEU A 173 -13.18 -0.45 8.38
CA LEU A 173 -12.04 -0.83 7.54
C LEU A 173 -11.35 -2.10 8.08
N ARG A 174 -11.11 -3.09 7.20
CA ARG A 174 -10.32 -4.27 7.55
C ARG A 174 -8.85 -4.01 7.24
N ILE A 175 -7.96 -4.33 8.18
CA ILE A 175 -6.51 -4.25 7.97
C ILE A 175 -5.87 -5.59 8.26
N ASN A 176 -5.26 -6.16 7.23
CA ASN A 176 -4.49 -7.39 7.31
C ASN A 176 -3.01 -7.04 7.43
N PHE A 177 -2.34 -7.48 8.50
CA PHE A 177 -0.87 -7.43 8.57
C PHE A 177 -0.27 -8.79 8.24
N ALA A 178 0.55 -8.85 7.19
CA ALA A 178 1.27 -10.07 6.84
C ALA A 178 2.57 -10.14 7.68
N LEU A 179 2.56 -10.97 8.72
CA LEU A 179 3.65 -11.13 9.70
C LEU A 179 4.16 -12.57 9.70
N SER A 180 5.48 -12.72 9.50
CA SER A 180 6.10 -14.00 9.18
C SER A 180 5.36 -14.73 8.05
N TYR A 181 5.03 -13.97 7.00
CA TYR A 181 4.18 -14.40 5.90
C TYR A 181 4.98 -14.96 4.72
N SER A 182 4.39 -15.92 4.02
CA SER A 182 4.85 -16.41 2.72
C SER A 182 3.65 -17.02 1.98
N GLY A 183 3.26 -16.44 0.85
CA GLY A 183 2.08 -16.88 0.09
C GLY A 183 2.18 -18.33 -0.40
N ARG A 184 3.40 -18.79 -0.74
CA ARG A 184 3.62 -20.21 -1.07
C ARG A 184 3.31 -21.13 0.12
N ASN A 185 3.71 -20.75 1.33
CA ASN A 185 3.41 -21.53 2.53
C ASN A 185 1.93 -21.47 2.90
N GLU A 186 1.26 -20.35 2.64
CA GLU A 186 -0.18 -20.21 2.84
C GLU A 186 -0.98 -21.13 1.91
N ILE A 187 -0.67 -21.11 0.60
CA ILE A 187 -1.29 -22.02 -0.39
C ILE A 187 -1.07 -23.48 0.00
N VAL A 188 0.17 -23.88 0.32
CA VAL A 188 0.49 -25.25 0.75
C VAL A 188 -0.25 -25.63 2.04
N LYS A 189 -0.40 -24.71 2.99
CA LYS A 189 -1.16 -24.94 4.23
C LYS A 189 -2.66 -25.07 3.96
N GLY A 190 -3.21 -24.29 3.04
CA GLY A 190 -4.60 -24.40 2.59
C GLY A 190 -4.88 -25.77 1.95
N VAL A 191 -4.07 -26.17 0.97
CA VAL A 191 -4.19 -27.49 0.33
C VAL A 191 -4.07 -28.62 1.36
N LYS A 192 -3.11 -28.56 2.28
CA LYS A 192 -2.96 -29.58 3.34
C LYS A 192 -4.18 -29.67 4.27
N LYS A 193 -4.85 -28.55 4.58
CA LYS A 193 -6.08 -28.56 5.38
C LYS A 193 -7.23 -29.25 4.65
N LEU A 194 -7.41 -28.96 3.35
CA LEU A 194 -8.43 -29.63 2.54
C LEU A 194 -8.27 -31.16 2.58
N PHE A 195 -7.03 -31.67 2.52
CA PHE A 195 -6.74 -33.11 2.66
C PHE A 195 -6.75 -33.65 4.10
N GLN A 196 -6.99 -32.83 5.13
CA GLN A 196 -7.18 -33.25 6.52
C GLN A 196 -8.66 -33.20 6.96
N GLU A 197 -9.52 -32.63 6.13
CA GLU A 197 -10.97 -32.55 6.30
C GLU A 197 -11.71 -33.65 5.51
N TYR A 198 -10.95 -34.54 4.85
CA TYR A 198 -11.36 -35.78 4.17
C TYR A 198 -10.61 -36.99 4.79
#